data_AF-A0A6I6JZ72-F1
#
_entry.id   AF-A0A6I6JZ72-F1
#
_cell.length_a   1.000
_cell.length_b   1.000
_cell.length_c   1.000
_cell.angle_alpha   90.00
_cell.angle_beta   90.00
_cell.angle_gamma   90.00
#
_symmetry.space_group_name_H-M   'P 1'
#
loop_
_entity.id
_entity.type
_entity.pdbx_description
1 polymer ?
#
loop_
_entity_poly.entity_id
_entity_poly.type
_entity_poly.pdbx_seq_one_letter_code
_entity_poly.pdbx_strand_id
1 'polypeptide(L)'
;MNTVWSISDGVKRPAYILDTDVLLPRKKHIEFCEGDVQRWSDNAKTFQMFQIIPFLSFELIFSKNWMGTEYSSIYLLNRERDNVQRFNTTYIYDDLVSNQKLSDIIFSNSTKYLAVEIQPYKLLNQIHQGHQESSKTWLRQIEEVNENDNVILALIKIK
;
A
#
# COMPACT_ATOMS: atom_id res chain seq x y z
N MET A 1 13.63 -15.95 8.21
CA MET A 1 13.73 -15.80 6.73
C MET A 1 12.37 -16.00 6.10
N ASN A 2 11.81 -14.94 5.51
CA ASN A 2 10.49 -14.98 4.88
C ASN A 2 10.63 -14.94 3.37
N THR A 3 10.15 -15.97 2.67
CA THR A 3 10.37 -16.13 1.23
C THR A 3 9.08 -15.85 0.47
N VAL A 4 9.13 -14.94 -0.49
CA VAL A 4 8.09 -14.79 -1.51
C VAL A 4 8.36 -15.82 -2.61
N TRP A 5 7.34 -16.57 -2.99
CA TRP A 5 7.46 -17.67 -3.94
C TRP A 5 6.78 -17.30 -5.26
N SER A 6 7.47 -17.55 -6.36
CA SER A 6 6.86 -17.64 -7.68
C SER A 6 6.37 -19.07 -7.89
N ILE A 7 5.07 -19.22 -8.17
CA ILE A 7 4.45 -20.51 -8.45
C ILE A 7 3.77 -20.39 -9.80
N SER A 8 4.37 -20.99 -10.83
CA SER A 8 3.82 -21.05 -12.19
C SER A 8 4.09 -22.42 -12.79
N ASP A 9 3.16 -22.91 -13.62
CA ASP A 9 3.29 -24.18 -14.34
C ASP A 9 3.67 -25.38 -13.45
N GLY A 10 3.16 -25.40 -12.21
CA GLY A 10 3.46 -26.44 -11.22
C GLY A 10 4.88 -26.39 -10.62
N VAL A 11 5.68 -25.38 -10.98
CA VAL A 11 7.04 -25.18 -10.44
C VAL A 11 7.03 -24.08 -9.39
N LYS A 12 7.62 -24.38 -8.23
CA LYS A 12 7.82 -23.43 -7.13
C LYS A 12 9.27 -22.95 -7.12
N ARG A 13 9.48 -21.65 -7.29
CA ARG A 13 10.81 -21.02 -7.23
C ARG A 13 10.79 -19.85 -6.24
N PRO A 14 11.85 -19.64 -5.44
CA PRO A 14 11.93 -18.44 -4.61
C PRO A 14 12.01 -17.23 -5.55
N ALA A 15 11.09 -16.28 -5.37
CA ALA A 15 11.13 -15.00 -6.08
C ALA A 15 12.15 -14.07 -5.40
N TYR A 16 12.01 -13.88 -4.09
CA TYR A 16 12.96 -13.16 -3.26
C TYR A 16 12.72 -13.46 -1.77
N ILE A 17 13.66 -13.03 -0.94
CA ILE A 17 13.63 -13.20 0.50
C ILE A 17 13.46 -11.82 1.14
N LEU A 18 12.40 -11.67 1.93
CA LEU A 18 12.24 -10.58 2.87
C LEU A 18 12.96 -10.96 4.15
N ASP A 19 14.11 -10.33 4.37
CA ASP A 19 14.85 -10.47 5.63
C ASP A 19 14.22 -9.56 6.68
N THR A 20 13.15 -10.06 7.29
CA THR A 20 12.39 -9.38 8.32
C THR A 20 12.02 -10.37 9.41
N ASP A 21 12.35 -10.07 10.67
CA ASP A 21 12.09 -10.96 11.80
C ASP A 21 10.67 -10.81 12.37
N VAL A 22 9.86 -9.95 11.76
CA VAL A 22 8.58 -9.51 12.32
C VAL A 22 7.36 -10.06 11.58
N LEU A 23 7.45 -11.06 10.71
CA LEU A 23 6.23 -11.69 10.18
C LEU A 23 5.54 -12.57 11.23
N LEU A 24 4.23 -12.42 11.39
CA LEU A 24 3.43 -13.26 12.29
C LEU A 24 3.29 -14.68 11.71
N PRO A 25 3.88 -15.73 12.32
CA PRO A 25 3.81 -17.08 11.77
C PRO A 25 2.39 -17.66 11.88
N ARG A 26 1.94 -18.40 10.86
CA ARG A 26 0.62 -19.06 10.87
C ARG A 26 0.42 -19.99 12.07
N LYS A 27 1.47 -20.65 12.54
CA LYS A 27 1.41 -21.50 13.74
C LYS A 27 1.04 -20.69 14.98
N LYS A 28 1.56 -19.47 15.10
CA LYS A 28 1.21 -18.54 16.17
C LYS A 28 -0.25 -18.12 16.09
N HIS A 29 -0.77 -17.80 14.89
CA HIS A 29 -2.22 -17.58 14.72
C HIS A 29 -3.06 -18.71 15.33
N ILE A 30 -2.75 -19.96 14.99
CA ILE A 30 -3.53 -21.13 15.44
C ILE A 30 -3.35 -21.37 16.94
N GLU A 31 -2.12 -21.33 17.46
CA GLU A 31 -1.81 -21.47 18.91
C GLU A 31 -2.55 -20.41 19.76
N PHE A 32 -2.81 -19.23 19.20
CA PHE A 32 -3.50 -18.13 19.89
C PHE A 32 -5.02 -18.12 19.69
N CYS A 33 -5.56 -18.91 18.76
CA CYS A 33 -7.00 -19.02 18.51
C CYS A 33 -7.76 -19.79 19.61
N GLU A 34 -7.10 -20.24 20.69
CA GLU A 34 -7.73 -20.85 21.88
C GLU A 34 -8.60 -19.87 22.70
N GLY A 35 -8.98 -18.73 22.13
CA GLY A 35 -9.99 -17.80 22.67
C GLY A 35 -9.44 -16.59 23.44
N ASP A 36 -8.13 -16.51 23.72
CA ASP A 36 -7.52 -15.38 24.44
C ASP A 36 -7.08 -14.26 23.48
N VAL A 37 -8.06 -13.43 23.10
CA VAL A 37 -7.88 -12.31 22.16
C VAL A 37 -6.91 -11.25 22.69
N GLN A 38 -6.89 -11.03 24.01
CA GLN A 38 -6.03 -10.00 24.61
C GLN A 38 -4.56 -10.42 24.53
N ARG A 39 -4.25 -11.66 24.93
CA ARG A 39 -2.90 -12.21 24.82
C ARG A 39 -2.43 -12.31 23.38
N TRP A 40 -3.33 -12.65 22.45
CA TRP A 40 -3.02 -12.61 21.03
C TRP A 40 -2.64 -11.20 20.57
N SER A 41 -3.47 -10.21 20.88
CA SER A 41 -3.27 -8.79 20.52
C SER A 41 -1.93 -8.28 21.04
N ASP A 42 -1.60 -8.56 22.31
CA ASP A 42 -0.34 -8.11 22.93
C ASP A 42 0.90 -8.72 22.27
N ASN A 43 0.85 -10.00 21.89
CA ASN A 43 1.94 -10.65 21.17
C ASN A 43 2.01 -10.22 19.69
N ALA A 44 0.85 -10.00 19.05
CA ALA A 44 0.78 -9.62 17.63
C ALA A 44 1.35 -8.22 17.35
N LYS A 45 1.42 -7.33 18.36
CA LYS A 45 1.93 -5.95 18.24
C LYS A 45 3.34 -5.83 17.69
N THR A 46 4.21 -6.80 17.95
CA THR A 46 5.61 -6.79 17.48
C THR A 46 5.74 -7.28 16.04
N PHE A 47 4.66 -7.82 15.46
CA PHE A 47 4.66 -8.35 14.11
C PHE A 47 4.10 -7.35 13.10
N GLN A 48 4.58 -7.49 11.86
CA GLN A 48 4.19 -6.75 10.69
C GLN A 48 3.37 -7.63 9.74
N MET A 49 2.41 -6.99 9.10
CA MET A 49 1.72 -7.48 7.92
C MET A 49 2.26 -6.74 6.71
N PHE A 50 2.49 -7.48 5.63
CA PHE A 50 2.93 -6.92 4.36
C PHE A 50 1.87 -7.11 3.29
N GLN A 51 1.69 -6.08 2.47
CA GLN A 51 0.89 -6.11 1.26
C GLN A 51 1.81 -5.86 0.08
N ILE A 52 1.80 -6.76 -0.90
CA ILE A 52 2.67 -6.71 -2.07
C ILE A 52 1.81 -6.38 -3.30
N ILE A 53 2.20 -5.36 -4.05
CA ILE A 53 1.56 -4.96 -5.31
C ILE A 53 2.60 -5.11 -6.43
N PRO A 54 2.45 -6.13 -7.29
CA PRO A 54 3.42 -6.41 -8.34
C PRO A 54 3.23 -5.52 -9.57
N PHE A 55 4.32 -4.97 -10.07
CA PHE A 55 4.42 -4.38 -11.41
C PHE A 55 5.39 -5.20 -12.27
N LEU A 56 5.53 -4.83 -13.55
CA LEU A 56 6.42 -5.55 -14.48
C LEU A 56 7.89 -5.46 -14.03
N SER A 57 8.38 -4.24 -13.82
CA SER A 57 9.79 -3.93 -13.50
C SER A 57 10.09 -3.78 -12.01
N PHE A 58 9.07 -3.64 -11.16
CA PHE A 58 9.25 -3.49 -9.72
C PHE A 58 8.05 -4.02 -8.93
N GLU A 59 8.17 -4.05 -7.61
CA GLU A 59 7.07 -4.32 -6.70
C GLU A 59 7.02 -3.26 -5.60
N LEU A 60 5.80 -2.87 -5.21
CA LEU A 60 5.58 -2.08 -4.00
C LEU A 60 5.19 -3.00 -2.87
N ILE A 61 5.88 -2.87 -1.75
CA ILE A 61 5.62 -3.66 -0.55
C ILE A 61 5.25 -2.70 0.57
N PHE A 62 4.00 -2.73 1.00
CA PHE A 62 3.50 -1.92 2.09
C PHE A 62 3.58 -2.72 3.37
N SER A 63 4.24 -2.19 4.38
CA SER A 63 4.34 -2.78 5.71
C SER A 63 3.44 -2.03 6.67
N LYS A 64 2.69 -2.74 7.51
CA LYS A 64 2.02 -2.18 8.69
C LYS A 64 2.14 -3.10 9.89
N ASN A 65 2.01 -2.55 11.09
CA ASN A 65 1.90 -3.37 12.28
C ASN A 65 0.59 -4.16 12.25
N TRP A 66 0.59 -5.36 12.82
CA TRP A 66 -0.59 -6.23 12.80
C TRP A 66 -1.84 -5.58 13.43
N MET A 67 -1.63 -4.83 14.51
CA MET A 67 -2.68 -4.06 15.20
C MET A 67 -2.84 -2.62 14.66
N GLY A 68 -2.03 -2.22 13.68
CA GLY A 68 -2.02 -0.88 13.11
C GLY A 68 -3.03 -0.74 11.98
N THR A 69 -3.72 0.39 11.95
CA THR A 69 -4.59 0.77 10.83
C THR A 69 -3.81 1.37 9.66
N GLU A 70 -2.67 2.03 9.95
CA GLU A 70 -1.84 2.72 8.96
C GLU A 70 -0.60 1.92 8.57
N TYR A 71 -0.13 2.11 7.32
CA TYR A 71 1.19 1.64 6.89
C TYR A 71 2.29 2.36 7.67
N SER A 72 3.41 1.68 7.89
CA SER A 72 4.59 2.21 8.58
C SER A 72 5.78 2.39 7.65
N SER A 73 5.85 1.65 6.55
CA SER A 73 6.91 1.75 5.56
C SER A 73 6.42 1.23 4.21
N ILE A 74 6.99 1.78 3.14
CA ILE A 74 6.83 1.29 1.78
C ILE A 74 8.20 0.85 1.29
N TYR A 75 8.30 -0.33 0.70
CA TYR A 75 9.50 -0.80 0.03
C TYR A 75 9.25 -0.85 -1.47
N LEU A 76 10.24 -0.40 -2.23
CA LEU A 76 10.31 -0.55 -3.68
C LEU A 76 11.36 -1.61 -3.98
N LEU A 77 10.92 -2.77 -4.45
CA LEU A 77 11.81 -3.80 -4.99
C LEU A 77 11.94 -3.55 -6.49
N ASN A 78 13.07 -3.00 -6.93
CA ASN A 78 13.36 -2.80 -8.34
C ASN A 78 14.04 -4.05 -8.91
N ARG A 79 13.37 -4.75 -9.82
CA ARG A 79 13.87 -6.00 -10.41
C ARG A 79 14.96 -5.77 -11.44
N GLU A 80 14.94 -4.64 -12.14
CA GLU A 80 15.94 -4.31 -13.16
C GLU A 80 17.29 -3.93 -12.54
N ARG A 81 17.26 -3.31 -11.35
CA ARG A 81 18.45 -2.86 -10.61
C ARG A 81 18.86 -3.79 -9.48
N ASP A 82 18.11 -4.89 -9.29
CA ASP A 82 18.27 -5.86 -8.20
C ASP A 82 18.49 -5.19 -6.83
N ASN A 83 17.61 -4.25 -6.48
CA ASN A 83 17.73 -3.52 -5.23
C ASN A 83 16.39 -3.29 -4.54
N VAL A 84 16.47 -3.06 -3.23
CA VAL A 84 15.33 -2.71 -2.38
C VAL A 84 15.58 -1.33 -1.80
N GLN A 85 14.64 -0.42 -2.01
CA GLN A 85 14.63 0.88 -1.38
C GLN A 85 13.51 0.93 -0.35
N ARG A 86 13.81 1.35 0.88
CA ARG A 86 12.82 1.55 1.95
C ARG A 86 12.52 3.02 2.10
N PHE A 87 11.22 3.34 2.11
CA PHE A 87 10.69 4.64 2.43
C PHE A 87 9.96 4.58 3.77
N ASN A 88 10.41 5.38 4.75
CA ASN A 88 9.77 5.51 6.06
C ASN A 88 8.56 6.46 5.98
N THR A 89 7.64 6.16 5.07
CA THR A 89 6.41 6.91 4.84
C THR A 89 5.25 5.94 4.78
N THR A 90 4.05 6.46 5.01
CA THR A 90 2.78 5.72 5.04
C THR A 90 1.96 5.92 3.76
N TYR A 91 2.46 6.76 2.85
CA TYR A 91 1.77 7.19 1.64
C TYR A 91 2.76 7.36 0.49
N ILE A 92 2.24 7.24 -0.73
CA ILE A 92 2.91 7.66 -1.96
C ILE A 92 2.38 9.05 -2.30
N TYR A 93 3.27 10.01 -2.60
CA TYR A 93 2.87 11.26 -3.20
C TYR A 93 2.74 11.06 -4.71
N ASP A 94 1.63 11.50 -5.28
CA ASP A 94 1.53 11.75 -6.71
C ASP A 94 1.35 13.26 -6.93
N ASP A 95 2.34 13.87 -7.57
CA ASP A 95 2.34 15.28 -7.99
C ASP A 95 1.17 15.59 -8.94
N LEU A 96 0.55 14.57 -9.54
CA LEU A 96 -0.59 14.75 -10.46
C LEU A 96 -1.91 14.96 -9.73
N VAL A 97 -2.02 14.48 -8.49
CA VAL A 97 -3.25 14.44 -7.68
C VAL A 97 -3.04 15.21 -6.37
N SER A 98 -2.56 16.45 -6.46
CA SER A 98 -2.60 17.41 -5.35
C SER A 98 -1.79 17.04 -4.10
N ASN A 99 -0.68 16.29 -4.21
CA ASN A 99 0.08 15.80 -3.05
C ASN A 99 -0.79 15.03 -2.03
N GLN A 100 -1.80 14.31 -2.52
CA GLN A 100 -2.64 13.51 -1.64
C GLN A 100 -1.86 12.32 -1.07
N LYS A 101 -2.10 12.07 0.21
CA LYS A 101 -1.65 10.83 0.85
C LYS A 101 -2.43 9.68 0.24
N LEU A 102 -1.79 8.91 -0.63
CA LEU A 102 -2.35 7.67 -1.18
C LEU A 102 -2.29 6.58 -0.11
N SER A 103 -3.21 6.61 0.85
CA SER A 103 -3.31 5.65 1.96
C SER A 103 -4.22 4.46 1.64
N ASP A 104 -5.23 4.68 0.79
CA ASP A 104 -6.29 3.72 0.47
C ASP A 104 -6.06 3.11 -0.91
N ILE A 105 -4.94 2.40 -1.03
CA ILE A 105 -4.54 1.74 -2.28
C ILE A 105 -5.41 0.50 -2.48
N ILE A 106 -6.13 0.48 -3.59
CA ILE A 106 -6.98 -0.64 -3.99
C ILE A 106 -6.12 -1.67 -4.71
N PHE A 107 -6.37 -2.95 -4.42
CA PHE A 107 -5.85 -4.06 -5.19
C PHE A 107 -6.26 -3.92 -6.66
N SER A 108 -5.32 -3.46 -7.47
CA SER A 108 -5.44 -3.42 -8.92
C SER A 108 -4.72 -4.65 -9.48
N ASN A 109 -5.44 -5.50 -10.21
CA ASN A 109 -4.82 -6.56 -11.02
C ASN A 109 -4.05 -6.01 -12.23
N SER A 110 -3.96 -4.68 -12.36
CA SER A 110 -3.20 -4.04 -13.43
C SER A 110 -1.72 -3.97 -13.07
N THR A 111 -0.89 -4.50 -13.95
CA THR A 111 0.57 -4.32 -13.90
C THR A 111 1.03 -2.94 -14.42
N LYS A 112 0.09 -2.05 -14.76
CA LYS A 112 0.35 -0.72 -15.36
C LYS A 112 -0.19 0.45 -14.55
N TYR A 113 -1.20 0.20 -13.73
CA TYR A 113 -1.95 1.24 -13.03
C TYR A 113 -2.07 0.90 -11.55
N LEU A 114 -1.70 1.86 -10.70
CA LEU A 114 -2.03 1.87 -9.29
C LEU A 114 -3.42 2.49 -9.13
N ALA A 115 -4.33 1.79 -8.46
CA ALA A 115 -5.66 2.31 -8.16
C ALA A 115 -5.72 2.81 -6.73
N VAL A 116 -6.30 3.99 -6.53
CA VAL A 116 -6.39 4.62 -5.21
C VAL A 116 -7.78 5.23 -5.01
N GLU A 117 -8.29 5.13 -3.78
CA GLU A 117 -9.52 5.80 -3.37
C GLU A 117 -9.23 7.20 -2.86
N ILE A 118 -10.02 8.15 -3.35
CA ILE A 118 -9.96 9.55 -2.92
C ILE A 118 -11.34 9.94 -2.39
N GLN A 119 -11.36 10.39 -1.14
CA GLN A 119 -12.57 10.89 -0.49
C GLN A 119 -12.81 12.36 -0.91
N PRO A 120 -13.93 12.71 -1.57
CA PRO A 120 -14.20 14.06 -2.07
C PRO A 120 -14.05 15.16 -1.01
N TYR A 121 -14.61 14.97 0.19
CA TYR A 121 -14.49 15.97 1.26
C TYR A 121 -13.04 16.21 1.70
N LYS A 122 -12.17 15.19 1.70
CA LYS A 122 -10.74 15.36 2.03
C LYS A 122 -10.02 16.15 0.94
N LEU A 123 -10.34 15.83 -0.31
CA LEU A 123 -9.79 16.48 -1.50
C LEU A 123 -10.14 17.97 -1.56
N LEU A 124 -11.43 18.30 -1.44
CA LEU A 124 -11.90 19.70 -1.50
C LEU A 124 -11.30 20.53 -0.36
N ASN A 125 -11.21 19.98 0.85
CA ASN A 125 -10.56 20.66 1.98
C ASN A 125 -9.08 20.99 1.71
N GLN A 126 -8.34 20.08 1.08
CA GLN A 126 -6.92 20.31 0.74
C GLN A 126 -6.74 21.36 -0.36
N ILE A 127 -7.63 21.37 -1.36
CA ILE A 127 -7.65 22.38 -2.42
C ILE A 127 -7.93 23.76 -1.83
N HIS A 128 -8.92 23.88 -0.93
CA HIS A 128 -9.22 25.14 -0.24
C HIS A 128 -8.07 25.64 0.63
N GLN A 129 -7.25 24.75 1.19
CA GLN A 129 -6.07 25.09 1.98
C GLN A 129 -4.86 25.54 1.13
N GLY A 130 -4.98 25.57 -0.20
CA GLY A 130 -3.94 26.11 -1.08
C GLY A 130 -2.76 25.17 -1.32
N HIS A 131 -2.93 23.86 -1.14
CA HIS A 131 -1.94 22.86 -1.57
C HIS A 131 -1.94 22.76 -3.11
N GLN A 132 -1.24 23.69 -3.76
CA GLN A 132 -1.41 24.10 -5.16
C GLN A 132 -0.57 23.36 -6.22
N GLU A 133 -0.01 22.18 -5.92
CA GLU A 133 0.77 21.42 -6.92
C GLU A 133 -0.12 20.40 -7.64
N SER A 134 -1.21 20.87 -8.24
CA SER A 134 -2.17 20.01 -8.96
C SER A 134 -2.16 20.31 -10.44
N SER A 135 -2.28 19.29 -11.30
CA SER A 135 -2.41 19.52 -12.73
C SER A 135 -3.70 20.30 -13.05
N LYS A 136 -3.66 21.21 -14.03
CA LYS A 136 -4.85 22.00 -14.43
C LYS A 136 -6.02 21.11 -14.89
N THR A 137 -5.71 19.98 -15.52
CA THR A 137 -6.72 19.00 -15.94
C THR A 137 -7.41 18.35 -14.75
N TRP A 138 -6.64 17.99 -13.72
CA TRP A 138 -7.17 17.43 -12.48
C TRP A 138 -8.10 18.44 -11.77
N LEU A 139 -7.65 19.69 -11.62
CA LEU A 139 -8.47 20.74 -11.00
C LEU A 139 -9.82 20.92 -11.72
N ARG A 140 -9.82 20.95 -13.05
CA ARG A 140 -11.07 21.07 -13.83
C ARG A 140 -12.00 19.87 -13.67
N GLN A 141 -11.46 18.66 -13.53
CA GLN A 141 -12.27 17.46 -13.29
C GLN A 141 -12.90 17.44 -11.89
N ILE A 142 -12.25 18.07 -10.92
CA ILE A 142 -12.74 18.14 -9.52
C ILE A 142 -13.75 19.27 -9.33
N GLU A 143 -13.77 20.29 -10.19
CA GLU A 143 -14.80 21.35 -10.14
C GLU A 143 -16.24 20.80 -10.22
N GLU A 144 -16.42 19.62 -10.83
CA GLU A 144 -17.71 18.94 -10.97
C GLU A 144 -18.05 18.02 -9.77
N VAL A 145 -17.10 17.82 -8.84
CA VAL A 145 -17.24 16.92 -7.70
C VAL A 145 -17.79 17.67 -6.48
N ASN A 146 -18.81 17.09 -5.85
CA ASN A 146 -19.36 17.56 -4.58
C ASN A 146 -18.76 16.81 -3.39
N GLU A 147 -18.74 17.46 -2.22
CA GLU A 147 -18.23 16.86 -0.97
C GLU A 147 -18.94 15.56 -0.55
N ASN A 148 -20.20 15.41 -0.97
CA ASN A 148 -21.09 14.29 -0.67
C ASN A 148 -21.10 13.22 -1.78
N ASP A 149 -20.29 13.38 -2.83
CA ASP A 149 -20.20 12.38 -3.87
C ASP A 149 -19.55 11.09 -3.36
N ASN A 150 -19.74 10.01 -4.12
CA ASN A 150 -19.05 8.76 -3.87
C ASN A 150 -17.52 8.93 -3.96
N VAL A 151 -16.80 7.94 -3.42
CA VAL A 151 -15.34 7.84 -3.55
C VAL A 151 -14.91 7.95 -5.01
N ILE A 152 -13.92 8.81 -5.26
CA ILE A 152 -13.28 8.93 -6.56
C ILE A 152 -12.21 7.84 -6.68
N LEU A 153 -12.25 7.11 -7.79
CA LEU A 153 -11.21 6.15 -8.15
C LEU A 153 -10.20 6.81 -9.07
N ALA A 154 -8.99 7.05 -8.56
CA ALA A 154 -7.88 7.54 -9.38
C ALA A 154 -7.01 6.36 -9.84
N LEU A 155 -6.71 6.33 -11.15
CA LEU A 155 -5.84 5.35 -11.78
C LEU A 155 -4.53 6.02 -12.18
N ILE A 156 -3.48 5.75 -11.41
CA ILE A 156 -2.16 6.34 -11.59
C ILE A 156 -1.35 5.42 -12.48
N LYS A 157 -0.96 5.93 -13.65
CA LYS A 157 -0.11 5.19 -14.58
C LYS A 157 1.32 5.16 -14.05
N ILE A 158 1.82 3.96 -13.80
CA ILE A 158 3.20 3.74 -13.44
C ILE A 158 4.09 3.87 -14.69
N LYS A 159 5.20 4.61 -14.57
CA LYS A 159 6.20 4.81 -15.63
C LYS A 159 7.43 3.96 -15.37
#